data_AF-A0A523XPH6-F1
#
_entry.id   AF-A0A523XPH6-F1
#
_cell.length_a   1.000
_cell.length_b   1.000
_cell.length_c   1.000
_cell.angle_alpha   90.00
_cell.angle_beta   90.00
_cell.angle_gamma   90.00
#
_symmetry.space_group_name_H-M   'P 1'
#
loop_
_entity.id
_entity.type
_entity.pdbx_description
1 polymer ?
#
loop_
_entity_poly.entity_id
_entity_poly.type
_entity_poly.pdbx_seq_one_letter_code
_entity_poly.pdbx_strand_id
1 'polypeptide(L)'
;MFYEIIASSPLFIFFIGFHDWLNIATTMISSQAIGPLVALIMAAIGYLCAPFLFGVAVATTISKGAIDPSTTSPKIIIIGIVAVVL
;
A
#
# COMPACT_ATOMS: atom_id res chain seq x y z
N MET A 1 19.34 -1.02 11.75
CA MET A 1 17.98 -0.47 12.00
C MET A 1 17.36 0.25 10.80
N PHE A 2 17.81 1.45 10.38
CA PHE A 2 17.18 2.11 9.19
C PHE A 2 17.39 1.35 7.88
N TYR A 3 18.55 0.72 7.69
CA TYR A 3 18.83 -0.11 6.51
C TYR A 3 17.89 -1.32 6.39
N GLU A 4 17.50 -1.93 7.51
CA GLU A 4 16.56 -3.06 7.52
C GLU A 4 15.17 -2.63 7.04
N ILE A 5 14.73 -1.41 7.41
CA ILE A 5 13.45 -0.85 6.97
C ILE A 5 13.49 -0.59 5.45
N ILE A 6 14.56 0.01 4.94
CA ILE A 6 14.71 0.30 3.52
C ILE A 6 14.77 -1.00 2.70
N ALA A 7 15.45 -2.03 3.19
CA ALA A 7 15.55 -3.32 2.52
C ALA A 7 14.22 -4.10 2.52
N SER A 8 13.43 -4.00 3.60
CA SER A 8 12.17 -4.73 3.75
C SER A 8 10.96 -4.00 3.15
N SER A 9 10.99 -2.67 3.09
CA SER A 9 9.87 -1.84 2.61
C SER A 9 9.33 -2.24 1.22
N PRO A 10 10.15 -2.53 0.19
CA PRO A 10 9.66 -2.93 -1.13
C PRO A 10 8.87 -4.25 -1.10
N LEU A 11 9.29 -5.21 -0.27
CA LEU A 11 8.59 -6.48 -0.09
C LEU A 11 7.20 -6.26 0.50
N PHE A 12 7.10 -5.46 1.56
CA PHE A 12 5.81 -5.18 2.19
C PHE A 12 4.88 -4.39 1.27
N ILE A 13 5.39 -3.42 0.51
CA ILE A 13 4.61 -2.67 -0.48
C ILE A 13 4.05 -3.62 -1.56
N PHE A 14 4.81 -4.64 -1.97
CA PHE A 14 4.30 -5.68 -2.88
C PHE A 14 3.18 -6.51 -2.25
N PHE A 15 3.35 -7.00 -1.02
CA PHE A 15 2.33 -7.80 -0.34
C PHE A 15 1.03 -7.04 -0.13
N ILE A 16 1.10 -5.74 0.21
CA ILE A 16 -0.08 -4.88 0.34
C ILE A 16 -0.83 -4.80 -0.99
N GLY A 17 -0.13 -4.53 -2.10
CA GLY A 17 -0.75 -4.51 -3.43
C GLY A 17 -1.33 -5.86 -3.85
N PHE A 18 -0.65 -6.96 -3.50
CA PHE A 18 -1.12 -8.32 -3.78
C PHE A 18 -2.33 -8.73 -2.93
N HIS A 19 -2.49 -8.18 -1.73
CA HIS A 19 -3.66 -8.43 -0.91
C HIS A 19 -4.89 -7.65 -1.43
N ASP A 20 -4.68 -6.40 -1.84
CA ASP A 20 -5.78 -5.48 -2.13
C ASP A 20 -6.18 -5.39 -3.62
N TRP A 21 -5.45 -6.01 -4.55
CA TRP A 21 -5.78 -5.95 -5.99
C TRP A 21 -7.20 -6.42 -6.31
N LEU A 22 -7.72 -7.39 -5.56
CA LEU A 22 -9.10 -7.89 -5.73
C LEU A 22 -10.13 -6.83 -5.36
N ASN A 23 -9.86 -5.96 -4.40
CA ASN A 23 -10.81 -4.92 -4.01
C ASN A 23 -11.06 -3.93 -5.16
N ILE A 24 -10.04 -3.67 -5.98
CA ILE A 24 -10.14 -2.85 -7.20
C ILE A 24 -10.75 -3.67 -8.35
N ALA A 25 -10.31 -4.91 -8.54
CA ALA A 25 -10.67 -5.72 -9.70
C ALA A 25 -12.07 -6.37 -9.61
N THR A 26 -12.59 -6.62 -8.41
CA THR A 26 -13.84 -7.40 -8.21
C THR A 26 -15.03 -6.77 -8.91
N THR A 27 -15.20 -5.44 -8.84
CA THR A 27 -16.33 -4.76 -9.51
C THR A 27 -16.24 -4.83 -11.03
N MET A 28 -15.03 -4.73 -11.58
CA MET A 28 -14.78 -4.80 -13.03
C MET A 28 -15.00 -6.22 -13.57
N ILE A 29 -14.61 -7.24 -12.79
CA ILE A 29 -14.76 -8.65 -13.15
C ILE A 29 -16.21 -9.12 -12.94
N SER A 30 -16.86 -8.74 -11.84
CA SER A 30 -18.23 -9.18 -11.51
C SER A 30 -19.28 -8.59 -12.47
N SER A 31 -19.05 -7.36 -12.94
CA SER A 31 -19.85 -6.74 -14.00
C SER A 31 -19.57 -7.31 -15.39
N GLN A 32 -18.58 -8.20 -15.52
CA GLN A 32 -18.09 -8.77 -16.79
C GLN A 32 -17.69 -7.71 -17.82
N ALA A 33 -17.43 -6.47 -17.39
CA ALA A 33 -17.04 -5.38 -18.26
C ALA A 33 -15.63 -5.57 -18.82
N ILE A 34 -14.73 -6.16 -18.00
CA ILE A 34 -13.31 -6.31 -18.31
C ILE A 34 -12.84 -7.71 -17.86
N GLY A 35 -12.05 -8.37 -18.71
CA GLY A 35 -11.45 -9.67 -18.38
C GLY A 35 -10.42 -9.61 -17.25
N PRO A 36 -10.19 -10.71 -16.51
CA PRO A 36 -9.39 -10.71 -15.28
C PRO A 36 -7.94 -10.27 -15.49
N LEU A 37 -7.32 -10.61 -16.64
CA LEU A 37 -5.95 -10.17 -16.96
C LEU A 37 -5.87 -8.64 -17.13
N VAL A 38 -6.85 -8.05 -17.80
CA VAL A 38 -6.89 -6.61 -18.05
C VAL A 38 -7.22 -5.85 -16.76
N ALA A 39 -8.10 -6.40 -15.92
CA ALA A 39 -8.39 -5.85 -14.59
C ALA A 39 -7.15 -5.87 -13.68
N LEU A 40 -6.35 -6.95 -13.72
CA LEU A 40 -5.08 -7.03 -12.99
C LEU A 40 -4.08 -5.98 -13.47
N ILE A 41 -3.91 -5.80 -14.78
CA ILE A 41 -3.01 -4.78 -15.35
C ILE A 41 -3.47 -3.37 -14.96
N MET A 42 -4.77 -3.09 -15.04
CA MET A 42 -5.35 -1.82 -14.61
C MET A 42 -5.08 -1.56 -13.12
N ALA A 43 -5.31 -2.57 -12.27
CA ALA A 43 -5.02 -2.47 -10.84
C ALA A 43 -3.52 -2.23 -10.57
N ALA A 44 -2.63 -2.96 -11.25
CA ALA A 44 -1.18 -2.80 -11.11
C ALA A 44 -0.71 -1.40 -11.52
N ILE A 45 -1.23 -0.85 -12.62
CA ILE A 45 -0.95 0.52 -13.05
C ILE A 45 -1.49 1.52 -12.00
N GLY A 46 -2.69 1.28 -11.47
CA GLY A 46 -3.26 2.11 -10.40
C GLY A 46 -2.37 2.16 -9.16
N TYR A 47 -1.93 1.00 -8.65
CA TYR A 47 -1.01 0.90 -7.51
C TYR A 47 0.34 1.55 -7.79
N LEU A 48 0.86 1.42 -9.01
CA LEU A 48 2.10 2.06 -9.40
C LEU A 48 1.96 3.59 -9.43
N CYS A 49 0.88 4.10 -10.04
CA CYS A 49 0.65 5.54 -10.24
C CYS A 49 0.23 6.27 -8.95
N ALA A 50 -0.52 5.61 -8.06
CA ALA A 50 -1.05 6.21 -6.83
C ALA A 50 -0.03 7.03 -6.00
N PRO A 51 1.16 6.50 -5.64
CA PRO A 51 2.16 7.26 -4.88
C PRO A 51 2.74 8.45 -5.65
N PHE A 52 2.72 8.45 -6.99
CA PHE A 52 3.19 9.59 -7.79
C PHE A 52 2.14 10.70 -7.93
N LEU A 53 0.85 10.34 -8.02
CA LEU A 53 -0.22 11.33 -8.12
C LEU A 53 -0.62 11.94 -6.77
N PHE A 54 -0.69 11.11 -5.73
CA PHE A 54 -1.22 11.50 -4.42
C PHE A 54 -0.13 11.70 -3.36
N GLY A 55 0.99 10.99 -3.51
CA GLY A 55 2.27 11.23 -2.84
C GLY A 55 2.23 11.69 -1.39
N VAL A 56 3.03 12.72 -1.10
CA VAL A 56 3.35 13.20 0.25
C VAL A 56 2.16 13.90 0.92
N ALA A 57 1.26 14.51 0.13
CA ALA A 57 0.12 15.24 0.66
C ALA A 57 -0.89 14.31 1.36
N VAL A 58 -1.20 13.16 0.74
CA VAL A 58 -2.08 12.15 1.36
C VAL A 58 -1.40 11.50 2.55
N ALA A 59 -0.13 11.13 2.43
CA ALA A 59 0.63 10.55 3.55
C ALA A 59 0.63 11.48 4.78
N THR A 60 0.90 12.78 4.58
CA THR A 60 0.94 13.77 5.66
C THR A 60 -0.43 14.00 6.30
N THR A 61 -1.50 13.91 5.50
CA THR A 61 -2.87 14.10 5.99
C THR A 61 -3.34 12.89 6.80
N ILE A 62 -3.04 11.68 6.34
CA ILE A 62 -3.39 10.45 7.05
C ILE A 62 -2.51 10.26 8.30
N SER A 63 -1.24 10.68 8.26
CA SER A 63 -0.36 10.58 9.43
C SER A 63 -0.64 11.63 10.50
N LYS A 64 -1.27 12.77 10.14
CA LYS A 64 -1.60 13.85 11.08
C LYS A 64 -2.65 13.36 12.09
N GLY A 65 -2.19 13.08 13.31
CA GLY A 65 -3.02 12.61 14.42
C GLY A 65 -3.10 11.09 14.58
N ALA A 66 -2.59 10.31 13.61
CA ALA A 66 -2.51 8.86 13.72
C ALA A 66 -1.26 8.38 14.49
N ILE A 67 -0.18 9.18 14.48
CA ILE A 67 1.10 8.83 15.10
C ILE A 67 1.46 9.92 16.11
N ASP A 68 1.66 9.53 17.37
CA ASP A 68 2.23 10.41 18.38
C ASP A 68 3.75 10.49 18.20
N PRO A 69 4.32 11.66 17.85
CA PRO A 69 5.74 11.81 17.61
C PRO A 69 6.61 11.48 18.84
N SER A 70 6.03 11.54 20.05
CA SER A 70 6.76 11.19 21.29
C SER A 70 7.05 9.70 21.45
N THR A 71 6.32 8.84 20.74
CA THR A 71 6.46 7.37 20.82
C THR A 71 7.11 6.77 19.58
N THR A 72 7.42 7.58 18.56
CA THR A 72 7.87 7.07 17.26
C THR A 72 9.29 6.49 17.35
N SER A 73 9.38 5.16 17.37
CA SER A 73 10.64 4.40 17.33
C SER A 73 10.72 3.53 16.08
N PRO A 74 11.92 3.24 15.53
CA PRO A 74 12.06 2.42 14.33
C PRO A 74 11.45 1.02 14.47
N LYS A 75 11.41 0.48 15.69
CA LYS A 75 10.74 -0.79 16.02
C LYS A 75 9.23 -0.75 15.78
N ILE A 76 8.58 0.38 16.09
CA ILE A 76 7.13 0.56 15.90
C ILE A 76 6.80 0.67 14.41
N ILE A 77 7.67 1.28 13.61
CA ILE A 77 7.51 1.35 12.15
C ILE A 77 7.52 -0.06 11.54
N ILE A 78 8.46 -0.92 11.96
CA ILE A 78 8.51 -2.32 11.51
C ILE A 78 7.25 -3.09 11.92
N ILE A 79 6.79 -2.92 13.16
CA ILE A 79 5.55 -3.56 13.65
C ILE A 79 4.33 -3.08 12.83
N GLY A 80 4.24 -1.79 12.54
CA GLY A 80 3.15 -1.23 11.73
C GLY A 80 3.13 -1.78 10.30
N ILE A 81 4.30 -1.92 9.69
CA ILE A 81 4.43 -2.51 8.35
C ILE A 81 4.00 -4.00 8.34
N VAL A 82 4.39 -4.77 9.37
CA VAL A 82 3.98 -6.19 9.49
C VAL A 82 2.48 -6.31 9.76
N ALA A 83 1.93 -5.47 10.62
CA ALA A 83 0.52 -5.50 11.01
C ALA A 83 -0.44 -5.20 9.86
N VAL A 84 0.01 -4.47 8.83
CA VAL A 84 -0.82 -4.13 7.67
C VAL A 84 -0.89 -5.28 6.65
N VAL A 85 0.04 -6.24 6.72
CA VAL A 85 0.09 -7.41 5.83
C VAL A 85 -0.54 -8.66 6.43
N LEU A 86 -0.62 -8.74 7.76
CA LEU A 86 -1.29 -9.83 8.50
C LEU A 86 -2.80 -9.58 8.60
#